data_AF-A0AAD9IGR6-F1
#
_entry.id   AF-A0AAD9IGR6-F1
#
_cell.length_a   1.000
_cell.length_b   1.000
_cell.length_c   1.000
_cell.angle_alpha   90.00
_cell.angle_beta   90.00
_cell.angle_gamma   90.00
#
_symmetry.space_group_name_H-M   'P 1'
#
loop_
_entity.id
_entity.type
_entity.pdbx_description
1 polymer ?
#
loop_
_entity_poly.entity_id
_entity_poly.type
_entity_poly.pdbx_seq_one_letter_code
_entity_poly.pdbx_strand_id
1 'polypeptide(L)'
;MATSVITQFETGHQDVVHDTAFDYYGKRVATCSSDRAIKIFEIDGEQVTQQADLLGHEGPVWEVDWSHPSFGPLLASASCDGGRRPLLAAASSDGAVSVHSAGADGQWSVALIDRAHPPGALGVSWSPDGRRLASGGADGVARPTAPGSRDGPGLVGGHTHWVRDVAWAPALGASAATIATGGHDGKVLVWTQSPAGGWEHALLHDFGDLPVYRLSWAVSGSVLAVTDGSNAVSLWKEALEGRWERLEN
;
A
#
# COMPACT_ATOMS: atom_id res chain seq x y z
N MET A 1 0.23 -16.56 -23.83
CA MET A 1 1.59 -16.68 -23.28
C MET A 1 1.53 -17.70 -22.15
N ALA A 2 2.38 -18.72 -22.18
CA ALA A 2 2.44 -19.69 -21.07
C ALA A 2 3.18 -19.05 -19.90
N THR A 3 2.52 -18.95 -18.75
CA THR A 3 3.13 -18.45 -17.51
C THR A 3 4.14 -19.50 -17.03
N SER A 4 5.43 -19.18 -17.07
CA SER A 4 6.49 -20.04 -16.52
C SER A 4 6.82 -19.59 -15.09
N VAL A 5 6.77 -20.53 -14.14
CA VAL A 5 7.24 -20.30 -12.77
C VAL A 5 8.75 -20.12 -12.81
N ILE A 6 9.25 -18.97 -12.35
CA ILE A 6 10.68 -18.67 -12.28
C ILE A 6 11.28 -19.30 -11.02
N THR A 7 10.63 -19.10 -9.87
CA THR A 7 11.12 -19.56 -8.57
C THR A 7 9.94 -19.82 -7.62
N GLN A 8 10.07 -20.83 -6.77
CA GLN A 8 9.13 -21.12 -5.67
C GLN A 8 9.93 -21.29 -4.38
N PHE A 9 9.49 -20.65 -3.31
CA PHE A 9 10.12 -20.75 -2.00
C PHE A 9 9.07 -20.76 -0.89
N GLU A 10 9.40 -21.34 0.25
CA GLU A 10 8.58 -21.26 1.45
C GLU A 10 8.90 -19.97 2.20
N THR A 11 7.86 -19.21 2.55
CA THR A 11 8.01 -17.93 3.26
C THR A 11 8.44 -18.12 4.72
N GLY A 12 8.33 -19.34 5.28
CA GLY A 12 8.68 -19.62 6.67
C GLY A 12 7.79 -18.92 7.70
N HIS A 13 6.63 -18.38 7.29
CA HIS A 13 5.61 -17.85 8.20
C HIS A 13 4.91 -19.00 8.94
N GLN A 14 4.52 -18.76 10.19
CA GLN A 14 3.85 -19.75 11.03
C GLN A 14 2.32 -19.73 10.90
N ASP A 15 1.78 -18.73 10.21
CA ASP A 15 0.36 -18.50 10.04
C ASP A 15 0.06 -17.94 8.64
N VAL A 16 -1.21 -17.63 8.36
CA VAL A 16 -1.70 -17.14 7.06
C VAL A 16 -0.93 -15.88 6.64
N VAL A 17 -0.46 -15.89 5.40
CA VAL A 17 0.13 -14.72 4.73
C VAL A 17 -1.00 -13.90 4.14
N HIS A 18 -1.07 -12.62 4.50
CA HIS A 18 -2.16 -11.73 4.07
C HIS A 18 -1.81 -10.94 2.82
N ASP A 19 -0.53 -10.60 2.66
CA ASP A 19 -0.08 -9.78 1.55
C ASP A 19 1.40 -9.99 1.22
N THR A 20 1.75 -9.66 -0.02
CA THR A 20 3.10 -9.72 -0.57
C THR A 20 3.36 -8.59 -1.54
N ALA A 21 4.44 -7.83 -1.34
CA ALA A 21 4.80 -6.71 -2.19
C ALA A 21 6.24 -6.85 -2.72
N PHE A 22 6.42 -6.66 -4.02
CA PHE A 22 7.73 -6.58 -4.65
C PHE A 22 8.31 -5.17 -4.53
N ASP A 23 9.64 -5.08 -4.45
CA ASP A 23 10.32 -3.79 -4.64
C ASP A 23 10.24 -3.34 -6.12
N TYR A 24 10.56 -2.07 -6.36
CA TYR A 24 10.47 -1.48 -7.70
C TYR A 24 11.29 -2.22 -8.76
N TYR A 25 12.38 -2.88 -8.36
CA TYR A 25 13.27 -3.59 -9.27
C TYR A 25 12.96 -5.08 -9.41
N GLY A 26 11.98 -5.61 -8.67
CA GLY A 26 11.64 -7.03 -8.60
C GLY A 26 12.75 -7.90 -8.00
N LYS A 27 13.69 -7.31 -7.25
CA LYS A 27 14.81 -8.00 -6.60
C LYS A 27 14.51 -8.35 -5.14
N ARG A 28 13.53 -7.70 -4.54
CA ARG A 28 13.12 -7.99 -3.15
C ARG A 28 11.62 -8.18 -3.09
N VAL A 29 11.21 -9.05 -2.18
CA VAL A 29 9.80 -9.25 -1.83
C VAL A 29 9.64 -9.15 -0.32
N ALA A 30 8.65 -8.37 0.11
CA ALA A 30 8.18 -8.31 1.48
C ALA A 30 6.93 -9.17 1.60
N THR A 31 6.83 -9.95 2.68
CA THR A 31 5.65 -10.74 3.01
C THR A 31 5.20 -10.41 4.42
N CYS A 32 3.88 -10.37 4.65
CA CYS A 32 3.33 -10.13 5.98
C CYS A 32 2.28 -11.18 6.36
N SER A 33 2.20 -11.46 7.66
CA SER A 33 1.39 -12.57 8.17
C SER A 33 0.72 -12.25 9.50
N SER A 34 -0.28 -13.08 9.85
CA SER A 34 -0.86 -13.14 11.20
C SER A 34 0.13 -13.44 12.30
N ASP A 35 1.31 -14.00 11.98
CA ASP A 35 2.40 -14.21 12.94
C ASP A 35 3.08 -12.92 13.42
N ARG A 36 2.59 -11.75 12.97
CA ARG A 36 3.02 -10.39 13.34
C ARG A 36 4.40 -10.02 12.80
N ALA A 37 4.97 -10.89 11.96
CA ALA A 37 6.25 -10.67 11.33
C ALA A 37 6.05 -10.14 9.91
N ILE A 38 6.99 -9.29 9.51
CA ILE A 38 7.19 -8.94 8.10
C ILE A 38 8.55 -9.48 7.71
N LYS A 39 8.57 -10.38 6.73
CA LYS A 39 9.82 -10.99 6.24
C LYS A 39 10.21 -10.37 4.91
N ILE A 40 11.50 -10.09 4.75
CA ILE A 40 12.06 -9.57 3.51
C ILE A 40 12.95 -10.64 2.89
N PHE A 41 12.69 -10.94 1.63
CA PHE A 41 13.48 -11.86 0.82
C PHE A 41 14.13 -11.10 -0.32
N GLU A 42 15.37 -11.46 -0.62
CA GLU A 42 16.08 -11.05 -1.83
C GLU A 42 16.02 -12.19 -2.85
N ILE A 43 15.74 -11.84 -4.10
CA ILE A 43 15.57 -12.74 -5.23
C ILE A 43 16.71 -12.45 -6.21
N ASP A 44 17.59 -13.42 -6.40
CA ASP A 44 18.63 -13.42 -7.42
C ASP A 44 18.44 -14.61 -8.37
N GLY A 45 17.57 -14.40 -9.38
CA GLY A 45 17.14 -15.46 -10.28
C GLY A 45 16.35 -16.56 -9.55
N GLU A 46 16.90 -17.77 -9.52
CA GLU A 46 16.30 -18.93 -8.85
C GLU A 46 16.59 -18.99 -7.34
N GLN A 47 17.51 -18.15 -6.83
CA GLN A 47 17.86 -18.14 -5.43
C GLN A 47 17.04 -17.11 -4.66
N VAL A 48 16.42 -17.55 -3.56
CA VAL A 48 15.71 -16.68 -2.63
C VAL A 48 16.34 -16.78 -1.26
N THR A 49 16.78 -15.65 -0.73
CA THR A 49 17.42 -15.56 0.59
C THR A 49 16.63 -14.64 1.50
N GLN A 50 16.27 -15.11 2.70
CA GLN A 50 15.64 -14.26 3.71
C GLN A 50 16.69 -13.27 4.26
N GLN A 51 16.50 -11.98 4.04
CA GLN A 51 17.40 -10.93 4.52
C GLN A 51 17.07 -10.48 5.94
N ALA A 52 15.79 -10.28 6.24
CA ALA A 52 15.38 -9.67 7.49
C ALA A 52 14.04 -10.22 7.97
N ASP A 53 13.91 -10.23 9.30
CA ASP A 53 12.65 -10.44 10.01
C ASP A 53 12.35 -9.16 10.78
N LEU A 54 11.27 -8.47 10.40
CA LEU A 54 10.85 -7.23 11.02
C LEU A 54 9.74 -7.53 12.02
N LEU A 55 10.08 -7.41 13.29
CA LEU A 55 9.20 -7.60 14.42
C LEU A 55 8.92 -6.24 15.08
N GLY A 56 7.68 -6.01 15.50
CA GLY A 56 7.31 -4.75 16.16
C GLY A 56 5.81 -4.56 16.36
N HIS A 57 4.98 -5.29 15.61
CA HIS A 57 3.51 -5.24 15.74
C HIS A 57 3.01 -6.18 16.84
N GLU A 58 1.97 -5.74 17.55
CA GLU A 58 1.32 -6.56 18.59
C GLU A 58 0.16 -7.38 18.01
N GLY A 59 -0.27 -7.08 16.78
CA GLY A 59 -1.34 -7.77 16.05
C GLY A 59 -0.94 -8.25 14.65
N PRO A 60 -1.86 -8.96 13.96
CA PRO A 60 -1.70 -9.36 12.57
C PRO A 60 -1.43 -8.16 11.66
N VAL A 61 -0.46 -8.32 10.75
CA VAL A 61 -0.11 -7.35 9.71
C VAL A 61 -0.87 -7.68 8.43
N TRP A 62 -1.67 -6.73 7.94
CA TRP A 62 -2.60 -6.97 6.83
C TRP A 62 -2.04 -6.63 5.46
N GLU A 63 -1.16 -5.64 5.38
CA GLU A 63 -0.69 -5.09 4.12
C GLU A 63 0.70 -4.47 4.30
N VAL A 64 1.51 -4.58 3.25
CA VAL A 64 2.86 -4.02 3.17
C VAL A 64 3.07 -3.31 1.84
N ASP A 65 3.68 -2.13 1.86
CA ASP A 65 3.96 -1.39 0.62
C ASP A 65 5.37 -0.78 0.61
N TRP A 66 6.04 -0.91 -0.54
CA TRP A 66 7.38 -0.40 -0.79
C TRP A 66 7.31 1.04 -1.33
N SER A 67 8.06 1.93 -0.71
CA SER A 67 8.20 3.31 -1.22
C SER A 67 8.95 3.37 -2.56
N HIS A 68 8.68 4.43 -3.34
CA HIS A 68 9.31 4.67 -4.64
C HIS A 68 10.85 4.78 -4.52
N PRO A 69 11.64 4.23 -5.46
CA PRO A 69 13.11 4.17 -5.40
C PRO A 69 13.80 5.53 -5.38
N SER A 70 13.12 6.63 -5.74
CA SER A 70 13.65 7.99 -5.52
C SER A 70 13.85 8.33 -4.04
N PHE A 71 13.34 7.51 -3.12
CA PHE A 71 13.58 7.56 -1.68
C PHE A 71 14.48 6.41 -1.19
N GLY A 72 15.00 5.58 -2.12
CA GLY A 72 15.95 4.47 -1.95
C GLY A 72 15.42 3.21 -2.66
N PRO A 73 16.18 2.47 -3.51
CA PRO A 73 17.62 2.23 -3.42
C PRO A 73 18.41 2.71 -4.67
N LEU A 74 19.42 3.54 -4.44
CA LEU A 74 20.46 3.86 -5.44
C LEU A 74 21.82 3.42 -4.90
N LEU A 75 22.28 2.31 -5.48
CA LEU A 75 23.67 1.89 -5.62
C LEU A 75 24.50 1.68 -4.35
N ALA A 76 24.90 0.41 -4.20
CA ALA A 76 26.15 0.01 -3.56
C ALA A 76 27.34 0.76 -4.17
N SER A 77 27.70 1.92 -3.61
CA SER A 77 29.08 2.34 -3.36
C SER A 77 29.07 3.71 -2.68
N ALA A 78 29.73 3.78 -1.53
CA ALA A 78 30.35 4.96 -0.91
C ALA A 78 29.76 6.36 -1.21
N SER A 79 29.19 6.95 -0.16
CA SER A 79 29.31 8.38 0.19
C SER A 79 28.82 9.42 -0.84
N CYS A 80 27.62 9.94 -0.59
CA CYS A 80 27.37 11.39 -0.57
C CYS A 80 26.03 11.68 0.15
N ASP A 81 26.15 12.00 1.44
CA ASP A 81 25.39 12.96 2.24
C ASP A 81 24.00 13.35 1.68
N GLY A 82 23.02 12.50 1.96
CA GLY A 82 21.61 12.71 1.61
C GLY A 82 20.75 11.50 1.98
N GLY A 83 20.84 11.08 3.24
CA GLY A 83 20.34 9.78 3.75
C GLY A 83 18.83 9.57 3.61
N ARG A 84 18.40 9.08 2.45
CA ARG A 84 17.04 8.57 2.23
C ARG A 84 17.14 7.13 1.74
N ARG A 85 16.46 6.28 2.49
CA ARG A 85 16.66 4.84 2.67
C ARG A 85 15.40 4.12 2.19
N PRO A 86 15.47 2.86 1.72
CA PRO A 86 14.24 2.16 1.34
C PRO A 86 13.30 2.15 2.54
N LEU A 87 12.10 2.68 2.33
CA LEU A 87 11.03 2.71 3.31
C LEU A 87 10.01 1.63 2.95
N LEU A 88 9.65 0.82 3.94
CA LEU A 88 8.54 -0.12 3.89
C LEU A 88 7.50 0.36 4.88
N ALA A 89 6.24 0.46 4.47
CA ALA A 89 5.15 0.73 5.40
C ALA A 89 4.34 -0.54 5.63
N ALA A 90 3.81 -0.71 6.84
CA ALA A 90 2.91 -1.81 7.15
C ALA A 90 1.77 -1.38 8.05
N ALA A 91 0.58 -1.90 7.78
CA ALA A 91 -0.63 -1.66 8.56
C ALA A 91 -0.97 -2.89 9.42
N SER A 92 -1.27 -2.65 10.70
CA SER A 92 -1.56 -3.71 11.67
C SER A 92 -2.92 -3.54 12.33
N SER A 93 -3.48 -4.67 12.77
CA SER A 93 -4.72 -4.75 13.53
C SER A 93 -4.68 -4.02 14.87
N ASP A 94 -3.49 -3.77 15.41
CA ASP A 94 -3.32 -2.97 16.63
C ASP A 94 -3.67 -1.48 16.45
N GLY A 95 -3.94 -1.06 15.21
CA GLY A 95 -4.27 0.32 14.85
C GLY A 95 -3.05 1.19 14.61
N ALA A 96 -1.85 0.62 14.69
CA ALA A 96 -0.60 1.27 14.33
C ALA A 96 -0.27 1.07 12.86
N VAL A 97 0.46 2.05 12.33
CA VAL A 97 1.14 1.94 11.03
C VAL A 97 2.63 2.02 11.32
N SER A 98 3.39 1.01 10.90
CA SER A 98 4.84 1.03 11.02
C SER A 98 5.47 1.51 9.73
N VAL A 99 6.55 2.27 9.86
CA VAL A 99 7.43 2.63 8.76
C VAL A 99 8.82 2.09 9.10
N HIS A 100 9.30 1.17 8.29
CA HIS A 100 10.60 0.55 8.42
C HIS A 100 11.56 1.22 7.45
N SER A 101 12.75 1.61 7.91
CA SER A 101 13.80 2.18 7.06
C SER A 101 15.08 1.36 7.16
N ALA A 102 15.72 1.06 6.02
CA ALA A 102 16.98 0.32 6.04
C ALA A 102 18.20 1.24 6.21
N GLY A 103 18.92 1.03 7.30
CA GLY A 103 20.23 1.57 7.62
C GLY A 103 21.30 1.20 6.59
N ALA A 104 22.42 1.93 6.57
CA ALA A 104 23.50 1.76 5.59
C ALA A 104 24.40 0.57 5.97
N ASP A 105 24.29 0.18 7.23
CA ASP A 105 24.78 -1.01 7.88
C ASP A 105 23.89 -2.26 7.60
N GLY A 106 22.79 -2.10 6.85
CA GLY A 106 21.81 -3.16 6.62
C GLY A 106 20.88 -3.42 7.80
N GLN A 107 20.92 -2.60 8.86
CA GLN A 107 20.00 -2.72 9.99
C GLN A 107 18.69 -2.00 9.70
N TRP A 108 17.57 -2.62 10.05
CA TRP A 108 16.25 -2.02 9.89
C TRP A 108 15.84 -1.24 11.13
N SER A 109 15.44 0.01 10.97
CA SER A 109 14.85 0.83 12.03
C SER A 109 13.34 0.89 11.86
N VAL A 110 12.59 0.87 12.97
CA VAL A 110 11.12 0.94 12.96
C VAL A 110 10.65 2.26 13.56
N ALA A 111 9.82 2.99 12.83
CA ALA A 111 9.07 4.14 13.32
C ALA A 111 7.59 3.77 13.37
N LEU A 112 7.02 3.72 14.59
CA LEU A 112 5.62 3.40 14.80
C LEU A 112 4.79 4.68 14.85
N ILE A 113 3.75 4.74 14.03
CA ILE A 113 2.67 5.73 14.14
C ILE A 113 1.58 5.08 15.00
N ASP A 114 1.71 5.23 16.31
CA ASP A 114 0.75 4.67 17.26
C ASP A 114 -0.63 5.35 17.11
N ARG A 115 -1.70 4.55 17.24
CA ARG A 115 -3.10 4.95 17.12
C ARG A 115 -3.44 5.69 15.82
N ALA A 116 -2.82 5.29 14.69
CA ALA A 116 -3.18 5.81 13.38
C ALA A 116 -4.68 5.62 13.10
N HIS A 117 -5.22 4.42 13.37
CA HIS A 117 -6.64 4.08 13.17
C HIS A 117 -7.16 3.07 14.22
N PRO A 118 -7.68 3.50 15.39
CA PRO A 118 -8.40 2.61 16.29
C PRO A 118 -9.81 2.32 15.73
N PRO A 119 -10.26 1.05 15.53
CA PRO A 119 -9.79 -0.17 16.19
C PRO A 119 -8.74 -1.01 15.43
N GLY A 120 -8.35 -0.65 14.21
CA GLY A 120 -7.29 -1.33 13.45
C GLY A 120 -6.96 -0.61 12.15
N ALA A 121 -5.69 -0.68 11.71
CA ALA A 121 -5.25 -0.24 10.39
C ALA A 121 -5.31 -1.43 9.43
N LEU A 122 -5.89 -1.23 8.26
CA LEU A 122 -6.19 -2.32 7.32
C LEU A 122 -5.44 -2.18 6.01
N GLY A 123 -5.18 -0.93 5.57
CA GLY A 123 -4.42 -0.70 4.36
C GLY A 123 -3.45 0.46 4.43
N VAL A 124 -2.43 0.41 3.58
CA VAL A 124 -1.37 1.41 3.49
C VAL A 124 -0.82 1.51 2.07
N SER A 125 -0.63 2.73 1.59
CA SER A 125 0.01 2.98 0.30
C SER A 125 0.87 4.22 0.32
N TRP A 126 2.05 4.13 -0.29
CA TRP A 126 2.97 5.25 -0.44
C TRP A 126 2.52 6.21 -1.53
N SER A 127 2.66 7.50 -1.25
CA SER A 127 2.59 8.51 -2.30
C SER A 127 3.71 8.31 -3.34
N PRO A 128 3.46 8.64 -4.62
CA PRO A 128 4.45 8.51 -5.69
C PRO A 128 5.68 9.37 -5.46
N ASP A 129 5.50 10.48 -4.73
CA ASP A 129 6.58 11.37 -4.33
C ASP A 129 7.28 10.92 -3.05
N GLY A 130 6.94 9.76 -2.47
CA GLY A 130 7.54 9.14 -1.28
C GLY A 130 7.57 10.00 -0.01
N ARG A 131 6.88 11.15 0.00
CA ARG A 131 6.87 12.09 1.14
C ARG A 131 5.68 11.90 2.05
N ARG A 132 4.65 11.20 1.56
CA ARG A 132 3.43 10.89 2.29
C ARG A 132 3.11 9.39 2.19
N LEU A 133 2.37 8.90 3.16
CA LEU A 133 1.69 7.61 3.11
C LEU A 133 0.19 7.87 3.25
N ALA A 134 -0.65 7.05 2.64
CA ALA A 134 -2.07 7.02 2.96
C ALA A 134 -2.37 5.73 3.72
N SER A 135 -3.02 5.84 4.86
CA SER A 135 -3.46 4.70 5.66
C SER A 135 -4.97 4.63 5.70
N GLY A 136 -5.53 3.42 5.60
CA GLY A 136 -6.96 3.13 5.74
C GLY A 136 -7.23 2.35 7.01
N GLY A 137 -8.31 2.70 7.70
CA GLY A 137 -8.65 2.10 8.98
C GLY A 137 -10.03 1.47 9.05
N ALA A 138 -10.20 0.61 10.05
CA ALA A 138 -11.49 0.11 10.52
C ALA A 138 -12.37 1.21 11.15
N ASP A 139 -11.86 2.44 11.30
CA ASP A 139 -12.65 3.61 11.67
C ASP A 139 -13.43 4.21 10.48
N GLY A 140 -13.29 3.65 9.28
CA GLY A 140 -13.97 4.14 8.07
C GLY A 140 -13.32 5.39 7.47
N VAL A 141 -12.11 5.73 7.93
CA VAL A 141 -11.39 6.94 7.51
C VAL A 141 -10.09 6.53 6.83
N ALA A 142 -9.76 7.20 5.73
CA ALA A 142 -8.41 7.17 5.16
C ALA A 142 -7.64 8.42 5.57
N ARG A 143 -6.34 8.32 5.85
CA ARG A 143 -5.49 9.43 6.32
C ARG A 143 -4.20 9.49 5.50
N PRO A 144 -4.03 10.48 4.61
CA PRO A 144 -2.72 10.82 4.06
C PRO A 144 -1.87 11.54 5.11
N THR A 145 -0.83 10.89 5.63
CA THR A 145 0.10 11.42 6.65
C THR A 145 1.53 11.46 6.13
N ALA A 146 2.41 12.20 6.81
CA ALA A 146 3.85 12.10 6.58
C ALA A 146 4.44 10.88 7.33
N PRO A 147 5.53 10.26 6.82
CA PRO A 147 6.19 9.14 7.50
C PRO A 147 6.59 9.50 8.93
N GLY A 148 6.18 8.69 9.90
CA GLY A 148 6.45 8.92 11.32
C GLY A 148 5.66 10.07 11.96
N SER A 149 4.70 10.68 11.26
CA SER A 149 3.78 11.66 11.81
C SER A 149 2.34 11.20 11.69
N ARG A 150 1.53 11.59 12.67
CA ARG A 150 0.07 11.43 12.65
C ARG A 150 -0.65 12.65 12.07
N ASP A 151 0.10 13.70 11.73
CA ASP A 151 -0.46 14.95 11.22
C ASP A 151 -0.83 14.80 9.75
N GLY A 152 -2.10 14.50 9.49
CA GLY A 152 -2.66 14.40 8.15
C GLY A 152 -4.17 14.65 8.16
N PRO A 153 -4.76 15.18 7.08
CA PRO A 153 -6.20 15.35 6.99
C PRO A 153 -6.89 13.99 7.00
N GLY A 154 -7.99 13.86 7.74
CA GLY A 154 -8.87 12.71 7.61
C GLY A 154 -9.74 12.83 6.36
N LEU A 155 -9.67 11.86 5.48
CA LEU A 155 -10.59 11.68 4.36
C LEU A 155 -11.89 11.10 4.91
N VAL A 156 -12.80 11.99 5.30
CA VAL A 156 -14.04 11.66 6.00
C VAL A 156 -15.27 11.85 5.10
N GLY A 157 -16.37 11.16 5.44
CA GLY A 157 -17.66 11.31 4.76
C GLY A 157 -17.83 10.48 3.49
N GLY A 158 -16.85 9.64 3.16
CA GLY A 158 -16.92 8.71 2.04
C GLY A 158 -17.48 7.34 2.42
N HIS A 159 -16.76 6.60 3.28
CA HIS A 159 -17.12 5.24 3.66
C HIS A 159 -17.97 5.19 4.93
N THR A 160 -18.94 4.27 4.96
CA THR A 160 -19.80 4.01 6.12
C THR A 160 -19.33 2.81 6.95
N HIS A 161 -18.37 2.04 6.43
CA HIS A 161 -17.76 0.89 7.10
C HIS A 161 -16.23 0.96 6.96
N TRP A 162 -15.53 -0.05 7.50
CA TRP A 162 -14.09 -0.24 7.42
C TRP A 162 -13.53 0.02 6.02
N VAL A 163 -12.51 0.87 5.95
CA VAL A 163 -11.70 1.03 4.74
C VAL A 163 -10.72 -0.13 4.72
N ARG A 164 -10.90 -1.06 3.78
CA ARG A 164 -10.10 -2.28 3.66
C ARG A 164 -8.76 -2.02 3.01
N ASP A 165 -8.75 -1.17 1.98
CA ASP A 165 -7.55 -0.86 1.21
C ASP A 165 -7.56 0.60 0.75
N VAL A 166 -6.36 1.15 0.58
CA VAL A 166 -6.07 2.49 0.12
C VAL A 166 -4.92 2.41 -0.87
N ALA A 167 -5.13 2.89 -2.09
CA ALA A 167 -4.12 2.89 -3.14
C ALA A 167 -3.87 4.31 -3.66
N TRP A 168 -2.64 4.81 -3.52
CA TRP A 168 -2.26 6.11 -4.08
C TRP A 168 -1.94 5.96 -5.57
N ALA A 169 -2.57 6.79 -6.40
CA ALA A 169 -2.35 6.75 -7.84
C ALA A 169 -0.94 7.27 -8.20
N PRO A 170 -0.19 6.61 -9.10
CA PRO A 170 1.09 7.12 -9.57
C PRO A 170 0.89 8.44 -10.32
N ALA A 171 1.61 9.48 -9.91
CA ALA A 171 1.47 10.85 -10.41
C ALA A 171 2.18 11.07 -11.76
N LEU A 172 2.14 10.08 -12.67
CA LEU A 172 2.72 10.20 -14.00
C LEU A 172 1.83 11.10 -14.87
N GLY A 173 2.03 12.41 -14.72
CA GLY A 173 1.42 13.45 -15.57
C GLY A 173 0.18 14.13 -14.98
N ALA A 174 -0.33 13.72 -13.83
CA ALA A 174 -1.42 14.40 -13.13
C ALA A 174 -0.90 15.50 -12.20
N SER A 175 -1.50 16.69 -12.24
CA SER A 175 -1.16 17.80 -11.33
C SER A 175 -1.74 17.65 -9.92
N ALA A 176 -2.66 16.70 -9.73
CA ALA A 176 -3.37 16.47 -8.47
C ALA A 176 -3.03 15.08 -7.92
N ALA A 177 -2.81 15.01 -6.60
CA ALA A 177 -2.68 13.73 -5.92
C ALA A 177 -4.04 13.02 -5.90
N THR A 178 -4.05 11.76 -6.32
CA THR A 178 -5.26 10.94 -6.38
C THR A 178 -5.10 9.69 -5.54
N ILE A 179 -6.10 9.33 -4.74
CA ILE A 179 -6.11 8.15 -3.87
C ILE A 179 -7.40 7.38 -4.12
N ALA A 180 -7.33 6.08 -4.33
CA ALA A 180 -8.50 5.20 -4.33
C ALA A 180 -8.66 4.57 -2.94
N THR A 181 -9.88 4.50 -2.43
CA THR A 181 -10.20 3.81 -1.17
C THR A 181 -11.31 2.79 -1.39
N GLY A 182 -11.13 1.60 -0.84
CA GLY A 182 -12.03 0.46 -0.98
C GLY A 182 -12.61 0.10 0.37
N GLY A 183 -13.93 0.12 0.49
CA GLY A 183 -14.62 -0.13 1.74
C GLY A 183 -15.25 -1.52 1.82
N HIS A 184 -15.46 -1.97 3.05
CA HIS A 184 -16.34 -3.11 3.33
C HIS A 184 -17.82 -2.78 3.07
N ASP A 185 -18.15 -1.50 2.86
CA ASP A 185 -19.46 -1.02 2.41
C ASP A 185 -19.71 -1.23 0.91
N GLY A 186 -18.78 -1.91 0.21
CA GLY A 186 -18.85 -2.19 -1.22
C GLY A 186 -18.57 -0.99 -2.11
N LYS A 187 -18.18 0.15 -1.54
CA LYS A 187 -17.90 1.35 -2.33
C LYS A 187 -16.42 1.43 -2.66
N VAL A 188 -16.14 1.89 -3.87
CA VAL A 188 -14.83 2.39 -4.26
C VAL A 188 -14.94 3.89 -4.48
N LEU A 189 -14.13 4.64 -3.74
CA LEU A 189 -14.09 6.09 -3.83
C LEU A 189 -12.74 6.53 -4.39
N VAL A 190 -12.76 7.55 -5.22
CA VAL A 190 -11.55 8.22 -5.72
C VAL A 190 -11.50 9.60 -5.12
N TRP A 191 -10.45 9.84 -4.34
CA TRP A 191 -10.14 11.10 -3.69
C TRP A 191 -9.15 11.87 -4.55
N THR A 192 -9.49 13.11 -4.88
CA THR A 192 -8.60 14.02 -5.60
C THR A 192 -8.23 15.18 -4.70
N GLN A 193 -6.93 15.52 -4.68
CA GLN A 193 -6.45 16.67 -3.93
C GLN A 193 -6.56 17.92 -4.81
N SER A 194 -7.38 18.87 -4.37
CA SER A 194 -7.44 20.21 -4.96
C SER A 194 -6.11 20.97 -4.77
N PRO A 195 -5.75 21.91 -5.66
CA PRO A 195 -4.56 22.75 -5.51
C PRO A 195 -4.55 23.58 -4.21
N ALA A 196 -5.73 23.84 -3.62
CA ALA A 196 -5.89 24.54 -2.34
C ALA A 196 -5.60 23.63 -1.12
N GLY A 197 -5.32 22.35 -1.34
CA GLY A 197 -4.96 21.37 -0.30
C GLY A 197 -6.13 20.56 0.26
N GLY A 198 -7.37 20.91 -0.10
CA GLY A 198 -8.58 20.15 0.26
C GLY A 198 -8.71 18.87 -0.55
N TRP A 199 -9.35 17.85 0.03
CA TRP A 199 -9.63 16.58 -0.63
C TRP A 199 -11.11 16.45 -0.93
N GLU A 200 -11.43 16.08 -2.17
CA GLU A 200 -12.79 15.80 -2.63
C GLU A 200 -12.87 14.35 -3.09
N HIS A 201 -14.00 13.68 -2.85
CA HIS A 201 -14.21 12.31 -3.30
C HIS A 201 -15.32 12.22 -4.34
N ALA A 202 -15.13 11.29 -5.27
CA ALA A 202 -16.15 10.83 -6.19
C ALA A 202 -16.37 9.33 -6.00
N LEU A 203 -17.62 8.88 -6.11
CA LEU A 203 -17.95 7.46 -6.15
C LEU A 203 -17.55 6.91 -7.52
N LEU A 204 -16.61 5.96 -7.51
CA LEU A 204 -16.19 5.24 -8.72
C LEU A 204 -17.21 4.15 -9.06
N HIS A 205 -17.47 3.27 -8.10
CA HIS A 205 -18.47 2.20 -8.25
C HIS A 205 -18.98 1.75 -6.89
N ASP A 206 -20.21 1.21 -6.90
CA ASP A 206 -20.87 0.60 -5.76
C ASP A 206 -21.13 -0.87 -6.09
N PHE A 207 -20.38 -1.76 -5.43
CA PHE A 207 -20.52 -3.21 -5.54
C PHE A 207 -21.66 -3.76 -4.65
N GLY A 208 -22.46 -2.89 -4.03
CA GLY A 208 -23.56 -3.24 -3.15
C GLY A 208 -23.06 -3.86 -1.85
N ASP A 209 -23.59 -5.02 -1.51
CA ASP A 209 -23.23 -5.72 -0.27
C ASP A 209 -21.91 -6.50 -0.35
N LEU A 210 -21.22 -6.48 -1.50
CA LEU A 210 -19.95 -7.17 -1.68
C LEU A 210 -18.80 -6.31 -1.18
N PRO A 211 -17.99 -6.78 -0.21
CA PRO A 211 -16.87 -6.01 0.28
C PRO A 211 -15.78 -5.88 -0.78
N VAL A 212 -15.15 -4.70 -0.86
CA VAL A 212 -13.94 -4.50 -1.66
C VAL A 212 -12.74 -4.89 -0.80
N TYR A 213 -11.87 -5.74 -1.34
CA TYR A 213 -10.71 -6.26 -0.62
C TYR A 213 -9.42 -5.54 -0.98
N ARG A 214 -9.09 -5.43 -2.27
CA ARG A 214 -7.86 -4.79 -2.75
C ARG A 214 -8.09 -3.83 -3.90
N LEU A 215 -7.24 -2.82 -3.97
CA LEU A 215 -7.16 -1.79 -4.97
C LEU A 215 -5.71 -1.68 -5.45
N SER A 216 -5.49 -1.71 -6.76
CA SER A 216 -4.14 -1.54 -7.31
C SER A 216 -4.17 -0.69 -8.56
N TRP A 217 -3.42 0.41 -8.53
CA TRP A 217 -3.24 1.26 -9.70
C TRP A 217 -2.23 0.64 -10.67
N ALA A 218 -2.56 0.66 -11.94
CA ALA A 218 -1.57 0.44 -12.98
C ALA A 218 -0.47 1.52 -12.87
N VAL A 219 0.78 1.15 -13.18
CA VAL A 219 1.93 2.07 -13.15
C VAL A 219 1.69 3.32 -14.01
N SER A 220 0.89 3.22 -15.07
CA SER A 220 0.50 4.35 -15.92
C SER A 220 -0.46 5.35 -15.24
N GLY A 221 -1.06 5.00 -14.10
CA GLY A 221 -2.05 5.80 -13.39
C GLY A 221 -3.44 5.83 -14.04
N SER A 222 -3.62 5.14 -15.17
CA SER A 222 -4.85 5.22 -15.96
C SER A 222 -5.89 4.13 -15.66
N VAL A 223 -5.46 3.03 -15.05
CA VAL A 223 -6.32 1.87 -14.79
C VAL A 223 -6.22 1.50 -13.31
N LEU A 224 -7.37 1.18 -12.71
CA LEU A 224 -7.49 0.67 -11.35
C LEU A 224 -8.00 -0.77 -11.40
N ALA A 225 -7.26 -1.69 -10.80
CA ALA A 225 -7.73 -3.03 -10.52
C ALA A 225 -8.42 -3.06 -9.15
N VAL A 226 -9.60 -3.68 -9.10
CA VAL A 226 -10.42 -3.81 -7.90
C VAL A 226 -10.72 -5.30 -7.69
N THR A 227 -10.50 -5.79 -6.48
CA THR A 227 -10.92 -7.14 -6.08
C THR A 227 -12.08 -7.05 -5.10
N ASP A 228 -13.13 -7.82 -5.37
CA ASP A 228 -14.38 -7.76 -4.61
C ASP A 228 -14.75 -9.12 -3.99
N GLY A 229 -15.80 -9.11 -3.17
CA GLY A 229 -16.36 -10.27 -2.48
C GLY A 229 -16.75 -11.47 -3.36
N SER A 230 -16.92 -11.28 -4.67
CA SER A 230 -17.24 -12.36 -5.61
C SER A 230 -16.04 -13.19 -6.06
N ASN A 231 -14.85 -12.93 -5.51
CA ASN A 231 -13.57 -13.51 -5.96
C ASN A 231 -13.20 -13.13 -7.40
N ALA A 232 -13.78 -12.04 -7.93
CA ALA A 232 -13.44 -11.50 -9.24
C ALA A 232 -12.44 -10.36 -9.12
N VAL A 233 -11.69 -10.14 -10.20
CA VAL A 233 -10.89 -8.93 -10.39
C VAL A 233 -11.53 -8.13 -11.51
N SER A 234 -11.89 -6.89 -11.21
CA SER A 234 -12.47 -5.95 -12.18
C SER A 234 -11.48 -4.83 -12.45
N LEU A 235 -11.30 -4.50 -13.73
CA LEU A 235 -10.44 -3.41 -14.16
C LEU A 235 -11.29 -2.19 -14.52
N TRP A 236 -10.85 -1.01 -14.11
CA TRP A 236 -11.58 0.25 -14.28
C TRP A 236 -10.67 1.29 -14.89
N LYS A 237 -11.18 2.07 -15.84
CA LYS A 237 -10.45 3.16 -16.47
C LYS A 237 -11.27 4.44 -16.46
N GLU A 238 -10.61 5.57 -16.22
CA GLU A 238 -11.23 6.87 -16.36
C GLU A 238 -11.38 7.23 -17.85
N ALA A 239 -12.62 7.46 -18.28
CA ALA A 239 -12.94 7.98 -19.61
C ALA A 239 -12.65 9.49 -19.67
N LEU A 240 -12.56 10.04 -20.89
CA LEU A 240 -12.29 11.47 -21.13
C LEU A 240 -13.33 12.42 -20.50
N GLU A 241 -14.50 11.90 -20.13
CA GLU A 241 -15.58 12.64 -19.49
C GLU A 241 -15.51 12.59 -17.94
N GLY A 242 -14.43 12.04 -17.36
CA GLY A 242 -14.26 11.90 -15.90
C GLY A 242 -15.12 10.80 -15.27
N ARG A 243 -15.71 9.93 -16.10
CA ARG A 243 -16.51 8.78 -15.68
C ARG A 243 -15.68 7.51 -15.72
N TRP A 244 -15.85 6.66 -14.71
CA TRP A 244 -15.12 5.40 -14.59
C TRP A 244 -15.89 4.29 -15.28
N GLU A 245 -15.23 3.62 -16.24
CA GLU A 245 -15.80 2.52 -17.00
C GLU A 245 -15.08 1.22 -16.67
N ARG A 246 -15.84 0.14 -16.51
CA ARG A 246 -15.29 -1.20 -16.34
C ARG A 246 -14.73 -1.66 -17.68
N LEU A 247 -13.48 -2.08 -17.70
CA LEU A 247 -12.88 -2.76 -18.84
C LEU A 247 -13.38 -4.20 -18.84
N GLU A 248 -14.21 -4.54 -19.82
CA GLU A 248 -14.60 -5.92 -20.09
C GLU A 248 -13.47 -6.63 -20.86
N ASN A 249 -13.25 -7.91 -20.54
CA ASN A 249 -12.37 -8.81 -21.28
C ASN A 249 -13.10 -9.39 -22.50
#